data_AF-A0A1C6HIM0-F1
#
_entry.id   AF-A0A1C6HIM0-F1
#
_cell.length_a   1.000
_cell.length_b   1.000
_cell.length_c   1.000
_cell.angle_alpha   90.00
_cell.angle_beta   90.00
_cell.angle_gamma   90.00
#
_symmetry.space_group_name_H-M   'P 1'
#
loop_
_entity.id
_entity.type
_entity.pdbx_description
1 polymer ?
#
loop_
_entity_poly.entity_id
_entity_poly.type
_entity_poly.pdbx_seq_one_letter_code
_entity_poly.pdbx_strand_id
1 'polypeptide(L)'
;MLDKIKNYAEHYENEVRDISNQLRDEMMPELSRELFDEYEITGNRLRYEEGYFKRREFLSTFGLASVIWHKKEDIEKLEYVIKGICSEECWALSAHVKRLENPNWRMTIDLTASETGHTLAHLYTLLKDELSEETKECIRKEVFRRILTPFMSAKAPAYGWENATNNWNAVCCGNIGSTAIYLLEDGSEKDAFLERIRYAIETYYLAGFGEDGVCEEGLGYWVYGFMNMVVFAMDQRLYNPTYDMMALKKVEKIAHFQEMCYFSHGRTISFSDGSSNGEYPMGLTCCLANLYKDIRFPDPIYARGFSGDRCWNWNELYTGWYWTKNYLEDVEKKIVEEPKPLLEEGTDFLKDAQWCILRGKDNTALVAKGGNNDEPHNHNDVGSFLYLADGEALLEDLGSGEYTKKYFSDERYEIFCTRGKGHNMPIIGGVDQKAGSKYRADAFERKDENTILISFAKAYDVSGVDTVLREISFEKETGSFTVRDHVVCDADVPVFENLVTRYPVTVHTGQDHKNKVVIHGERHKLVIAFGEAAGAVLVTKEPHVNHEAQDELVNRISWEVLHNEQNADCKMYFYLEQPDK
;
A
#
# COMPACT_ATOMS: atom_id res chain seq x y z
N MET A 1 -16.21 -7.70 18.52
CA MET A 1 -14.95 -7.79 17.73
C MET A 1 -14.38 -9.19 17.75
N LEU A 2 -14.09 -9.75 18.94
CA LEU A 2 -13.52 -11.10 19.08
C LEU A 2 -14.26 -12.20 18.30
N ASP A 3 -15.60 -12.24 18.36
CA ASP A 3 -16.38 -13.23 17.61
C ASP A 3 -16.23 -13.10 16.08
N LYS A 4 -16.03 -11.88 15.57
CA LYS A 4 -15.76 -11.68 14.14
C LYS A 4 -14.39 -12.24 13.74
N ILE A 5 -13.38 -12.16 14.62
CA ILE A 5 -12.06 -12.76 14.39
C ILE A 5 -12.15 -14.30 14.43
N LYS A 6 -12.94 -14.87 15.35
CA LYS A 6 -13.21 -16.32 15.36
C LYS A 6 -13.87 -16.79 14.07
N ASN A 7 -14.91 -16.08 13.62
CA ASN A 7 -15.57 -16.38 12.35
C ASN A 7 -14.62 -16.24 11.16
N TYR A 8 -13.76 -15.22 11.15
CA TYR A 8 -12.70 -15.07 10.14
C TYR A 8 -11.79 -16.30 10.12
N ALA A 9 -11.29 -16.76 11.28
CA ALA A 9 -10.40 -17.92 11.35
C ALA A 9 -11.06 -19.20 10.84
N GLU A 10 -12.33 -19.43 11.17
CA GLU A 10 -13.11 -20.57 10.64
C GLU A 10 -13.33 -20.46 9.12
N HIS A 11 -13.65 -19.26 8.62
CA HIS A 11 -13.84 -19.01 7.19
C HIS A 11 -12.53 -19.24 6.42
N TYR A 12 -11.41 -18.77 6.95
CA TYR A 12 -10.08 -18.90 6.34
C TYR A 12 -9.72 -20.37 6.06
N GLU A 13 -9.92 -21.26 7.04
CA GLU A 13 -9.67 -22.70 6.84
C GLU A 13 -10.62 -23.35 5.83
N ASN A 14 -11.87 -22.87 5.76
CA ASN A 14 -12.83 -23.36 4.76
C ASN A 14 -12.41 -22.91 3.35
N GLU A 15 -11.95 -21.66 3.16
CA GLU A 15 -11.41 -21.21 1.88
C GLU A 15 -10.22 -22.08 1.42
N VAL A 16 -9.25 -22.34 2.31
CA VAL A 16 -8.10 -23.22 1.99
C VAL A 16 -8.58 -24.61 1.56
N ARG A 17 -9.60 -25.15 2.24
CA ARG A 17 -10.18 -26.46 1.91
C ARG A 17 -10.88 -26.44 0.55
N ASP A 18 -11.68 -25.41 0.28
CA ASP A 18 -12.46 -25.30 -0.95
C ASP A 18 -11.53 -25.13 -2.17
N ILE A 19 -10.52 -24.27 -2.06
CA ILE A 19 -9.54 -24.04 -3.13
C ILE A 19 -8.66 -25.28 -3.32
N SER A 20 -8.18 -25.93 -2.26
CA SER A 20 -7.38 -27.16 -2.39
C SER A 20 -8.18 -28.31 -3.03
N ASN A 21 -9.49 -28.38 -2.81
CA ASN A 21 -10.38 -29.33 -3.49
C ASN A 21 -10.54 -28.98 -4.97
N GLN A 22 -10.72 -27.70 -5.29
CA GLN A 22 -10.84 -27.23 -6.68
C GLN A 22 -9.56 -27.53 -7.49
N LEU A 23 -8.39 -27.21 -6.94
CA LEU A 23 -7.10 -27.36 -7.64
C LEU A 23 -6.58 -28.80 -7.69
N ARG A 24 -7.22 -29.74 -6.97
CA ARG A 24 -6.75 -31.13 -6.79
C ARG A 24 -6.42 -31.80 -8.11
N ASP A 25 -7.37 -31.72 -9.03
CA ASP A 25 -7.36 -32.39 -10.33
C ASP A 25 -6.84 -31.47 -11.45
N GLU A 26 -6.58 -30.20 -11.14
CA GLU A 26 -5.99 -29.26 -12.08
C GLU A 26 -4.48 -29.48 -12.22
N MET A 27 -3.95 -29.19 -13.41
CA MET A 27 -2.50 -29.14 -13.65
C MET A 27 -2.02 -27.70 -13.50
N MET A 28 -0.79 -27.52 -13.00
CA MET A 28 -0.17 -26.20 -13.01
C MET A 28 -0.01 -25.70 -14.44
N PRO A 29 -0.26 -24.40 -14.71
CA PRO A 29 -0.05 -23.85 -16.03
C PRO A 29 1.43 -23.89 -16.41
N GLU A 30 1.70 -24.10 -17.70
CA GLU A 30 3.05 -24.00 -18.26
C GLU A 30 3.46 -22.53 -18.38
N LEU A 31 4.72 -22.23 -18.04
CA LEU A 31 5.30 -20.91 -18.25
C LEU A 31 6.18 -20.93 -19.49
N SER A 32 5.76 -20.22 -20.54
CA SER A 32 6.51 -20.18 -21.80
C SER A 32 7.50 -19.01 -21.83
N ARG A 33 8.59 -19.20 -22.59
CA ARG A 33 9.60 -18.17 -22.78
C ARG A 33 9.06 -16.97 -23.57
N GLU A 34 8.15 -17.22 -24.49
CA GLU A 34 7.48 -16.19 -25.28
C GLU A 34 6.68 -15.23 -24.39
N LEU A 35 5.93 -15.75 -23.41
CA LEU A 35 5.20 -14.94 -22.44
C LEU A 35 6.16 -14.16 -21.52
N PHE A 36 7.25 -14.79 -21.08
CA PHE A 36 8.27 -14.11 -20.26
C PHE A 36 8.87 -12.90 -21.00
N ASP A 37 9.21 -13.08 -22.28
CA ASP A 37 9.87 -12.06 -23.11
C ASP A 37 8.92 -10.92 -23.51
N GLU A 38 7.60 -11.10 -23.40
CA GLU A 38 6.58 -10.13 -23.83
C GLU A 38 6.70 -8.78 -23.11
N TYR A 39 7.11 -8.77 -21.83
CA TYR A 39 7.30 -7.52 -21.08
C TYR A 39 8.42 -6.65 -21.68
N GLU A 40 9.59 -7.24 -22.01
CA GLU A 40 10.69 -6.49 -22.62
C GLU A 40 10.30 -5.92 -23.99
N ILE A 41 9.44 -6.63 -24.73
CA ILE A 41 9.03 -6.30 -26.10
C ILE A 41 7.90 -5.26 -26.13
N THR A 42 6.85 -5.46 -25.33
CA THR A 42 5.58 -4.71 -25.41
C THR A 42 5.26 -3.91 -24.15
N GLY A 43 5.90 -4.21 -23.02
CA GLY A 43 5.55 -3.67 -21.71
C GLY A 43 4.34 -4.35 -21.05
N ASN A 44 3.72 -5.36 -21.67
CA ASN A 44 2.64 -6.12 -21.05
C ASN A 44 3.18 -7.00 -19.92
N ARG A 45 2.61 -6.82 -18.74
CA ARG A 45 3.01 -7.51 -17.50
C ARG A 45 2.06 -8.66 -17.15
N LEU A 46 0.76 -8.44 -17.35
CA LEU A 46 -0.31 -9.29 -16.79
C LEU A 46 -0.34 -10.72 -17.33
N ARG A 47 -0.03 -10.95 -18.61
CA ARG A 47 -0.21 -12.28 -19.23
C ARG A 47 0.75 -13.33 -18.71
N TYR A 48 2.00 -12.95 -18.45
CA TYR A 48 2.96 -13.85 -17.81
C TYR A 48 2.62 -14.04 -16.33
N GLU A 49 2.23 -12.94 -15.67
CA GLU A 49 1.91 -12.94 -14.24
C GLU A 49 0.70 -13.78 -13.88
N GLU A 50 -0.33 -13.85 -14.73
CA GLU A 50 -1.49 -14.71 -14.52
C GLU A 50 -1.08 -16.18 -14.34
N GLY A 51 -0.28 -16.72 -15.27
CA GLY A 51 0.24 -18.09 -15.16
C GLY A 51 1.24 -18.25 -14.01
N TYR A 52 2.09 -17.24 -13.78
CA TYR A 52 3.10 -17.27 -12.73
C TYR A 52 2.47 -17.31 -11.34
N PHE A 53 1.49 -16.45 -11.05
CA PHE A 53 0.80 -16.40 -9.76
C PHE A 53 -0.19 -17.53 -9.59
N LYS A 54 -0.79 -18.07 -10.67
CA LYS A 54 -1.54 -19.33 -10.58
C LYS A 54 -0.66 -20.46 -10.06
N ARG A 55 0.63 -20.52 -10.38
CA ARG A 55 1.53 -21.53 -9.78
C ARG A 55 1.80 -21.29 -8.29
N ARG A 56 1.81 -20.02 -7.85
CA ARG A 56 1.94 -19.67 -6.42
C ARG A 56 0.66 -19.99 -5.66
N GLU A 57 -0.51 -19.85 -6.30
CA GLU A 57 -1.79 -20.34 -5.77
C GLU A 57 -1.72 -21.83 -5.42
N PHE A 58 -1.24 -22.66 -6.34
CA PHE A 58 -1.01 -24.09 -6.07
C PHE A 58 -0.05 -24.29 -4.89
N LEU A 59 1.09 -23.59 -4.88
CA LEU A 59 2.12 -23.75 -3.85
C LEU A 59 1.61 -23.38 -2.46
N SER A 60 0.99 -22.21 -2.33
CA SER A 60 0.50 -21.72 -1.04
C SER A 60 -0.74 -22.48 -0.58
N THR A 61 -1.64 -22.88 -1.50
CA THR A 61 -2.82 -23.69 -1.16
C THR A 61 -2.44 -25.06 -0.63
N PHE A 62 -1.65 -25.83 -1.39
CA PHE A 62 -1.25 -27.17 -0.93
C PHE A 62 -0.23 -27.11 0.19
N GLY A 63 0.58 -26.05 0.26
CA GLY A 63 1.46 -25.76 1.38
C GLY A 63 0.66 -25.62 2.68
N LEU A 64 -0.32 -24.73 2.70
CA LEU A 64 -1.11 -24.47 3.90
C LEU A 64 -2.04 -25.65 4.23
N ALA A 65 -2.67 -26.28 3.22
CA ALA A 65 -3.48 -27.48 3.43
C ALA A 65 -2.67 -28.62 4.09
N SER A 66 -1.45 -28.85 3.62
CA SER A 66 -0.55 -29.87 4.19
C SER A 66 -0.16 -29.54 5.63
N VAL A 67 0.10 -28.26 5.94
CA VAL A 67 0.45 -27.81 7.30
C VAL A 67 -0.75 -27.88 8.26
N ILE A 68 -1.97 -27.61 7.79
CA ILE A 68 -3.16 -27.63 8.65
C ILE A 68 -3.61 -29.07 8.92
N TRP A 69 -3.67 -29.91 7.88
CA TRP A 69 -4.36 -31.21 7.97
C TRP A 69 -3.45 -32.42 7.86
N HIS A 70 -2.19 -32.27 7.45
CA HIS A 70 -1.23 -33.37 7.32
C HIS A 70 -1.76 -34.58 6.52
N LYS A 71 -2.60 -34.33 5.52
CA LYS A 71 -3.16 -35.39 4.67
C LYS A 71 -2.15 -35.79 3.62
N LYS A 72 -1.96 -37.09 3.46
CA LYS A 72 -1.08 -37.67 2.45
C LYS A 72 -1.35 -37.14 1.04
N GLU A 73 -2.62 -37.00 0.64
CA GLU A 73 -3.02 -36.50 -0.68
C GLU A 73 -2.69 -35.00 -0.91
N ASP A 74 -2.67 -34.19 0.15
CA ASP A 74 -2.23 -32.79 0.10
C ASP A 74 -0.72 -32.71 -0.08
N ILE A 75 0.01 -33.53 0.68
CA ILE A 75 1.47 -33.60 0.63
C ILE A 75 1.94 -34.10 -0.75
N GLU A 76 1.35 -35.18 -1.28
CA GLU A 76 1.69 -35.70 -2.61
C GLU A 76 1.47 -34.65 -3.72
N LYS A 77 0.39 -33.86 -3.63
CA LYS A 77 0.14 -32.77 -4.57
C LYS A 77 1.12 -31.62 -4.37
N LEU A 78 1.45 -31.27 -3.14
CA LEU A 78 2.45 -30.27 -2.80
C LEU A 78 3.83 -30.64 -3.35
N GLU A 79 4.26 -31.89 -3.25
CA GLU A 79 5.53 -32.36 -3.80
C GLU A 79 5.60 -32.21 -5.33
N TYR A 80 4.51 -32.54 -6.03
CA TYR A 80 4.38 -32.28 -7.47
C TYR A 80 4.53 -30.78 -7.78
N VAL A 81 3.89 -29.92 -6.99
CA VAL A 81 3.95 -28.46 -7.16
C VAL A 81 5.37 -27.94 -6.92
N ILE A 82 6.01 -28.32 -5.81
CA ILE A 82 7.38 -27.93 -5.46
C ILE A 82 8.35 -28.30 -6.59
N LYS A 83 8.25 -29.52 -7.13
CA LYS A 83 9.09 -29.96 -8.25
C LYS A 83 8.92 -29.07 -9.48
N GLY A 84 7.70 -28.66 -9.78
CA GLY A 84 7.42 -27.72 -10.86
C GLY A 84 7.99 -26.33 -10.60
N ILE A 85 7.82 -25.77 -9.39
CA ILE A 85 8.36 -24.45 -9.00
C ILE A 85 9.91 -24.45 -9.06
N CYS A 86 10.55 -25.48 -8.52
CA CYS A 86 12.00 -25.66 -8.58
C CYS A 86 12.54 -25.74 -10.02
N SER A 87 11.73 -26.24 -10.96
CA SER A 87 12.08 -26.39 -12.37
C SER A 87 11.88 -25.11 -13.20
N GLU A 88 11.27 -24.05 -12.66
CA GLU A 88 11.07 -22.79 -13.37
C GLU A 88 12.39 -22.17 -13.83
N GLU A 89 12.45 -21.58 -15.02
CA GLU A 89 13.70 -21.00 -15.51
C GLU A 89 14.21 -19.86 -14.61
N CYS A 90 13.31 -19.03 -14.11
CA CYS A 90 13.58 -17.88 -13.27
C CYS A 90 12.47 -17.72 -12.24
N TRP A 91 12.83 -17.38 -11.00
CA TRP A 91 11.85 -17.07 -9.96
C TRP A 91 11.51 -15.58 -9.87
N ALA A 92 12.27 -14.71 -10.56
CA ALA A 92 11.96 -13.30 -10.62
C ALA A 92 10.87 -13.00 -11.65
N LEU A 93 10.09 -11.94 -11.41
CA LEU A 93 9.11 -11.45 -12.37
C LEU A 93 9.84 -10.92 -13.61
N SER A 94 9.23 -11.14 -14.79
CA SER A 94 9.78 -10.63 -16.05
C SER A 94 9.96 -9.11 -16.02
N ALA A 95 9.09 -8.40 -15.30
CA ALA A 95 9.16 -6.95 -15.09
C ALA A 95 10.46 -6.47 -14.41
N HIS A 96 11.10 -7.31 -13.61
CA HIS A 96 12.29 -6.99 -12.82
C HIS A 96 13.58 -7.49 -13.47
N VAL A 97 13.47 -8.12 -14.64
CA VAL A 97 14.56 -8.80 -15.29
C VAL A 97 14.94 -8.08 -16.57
N LYS A 98 16.21 -7.68 -16.68
CA LYS A 98 16.81 -7.16 -17.92
C LYS A 98 17.62 -8.25 -18.61
N ARG A 99 16.93 -9.15 -19.31
CA ARG A 99 17.52 -10.35 -19.92
C ARG A 99 18.56 -10.02 -20.98
N LEU A 100 18.32 -8.98 -21.76
CA LEU A 100 19.24 -8.57 -22.83
C LEU A 100 20.55 -7.96 -22.28
N GLU A 101 20.52 -7.43 -21.06
CA GLU A 101 21.66 -6.77 -20.41
C GLU A 101 22.39 -7.68 -19.42
N ASN A 102 21.69 -8.65 -18.82
CA ASN A 102 22.22 -9.54 -17.80
C ASN A 102 22.24 -11.01 -18.27
N PRO A 103 23.40 -11.60 -18.60
CA PRO A 103 23.49 -13.00 -18.99
C PRO A 103 23.09 -13.96 -17.85
N ASN A 104 23.15 -13.51 -16.60
CA ASN A 104 22.77 -14.27 -15.40
C ASN A 104 21.34 -13.96 -14.92
N TRP A 105 20.48 -13.41 -15.77
CA TRP A 105 19.11 -13.01 -15.43
C TRP A 105 18.26 -14.09 -14.75
N ARG A 106 18.52 -15.37 -15.01
CA ARG A 106 17.81 -16.50 -14.37
C ARG A 106 18.06 -16.59 -12.86
N MET A 107 19.13 -15.95 -12.40
CA MET A 107 19.59 -15.90 -11.02
C MET A 107 19.29 -14.54 -10.37
N THR A 108 18.47 -13.70 -11.00
CA THR A 108 18.01 -12.44 -10.40
C THR A 108 17.29 -12.73 -9.08
N ILE A 109 17.75 -12.08 -8.02
CA ILE A 109 17.08 -12.07 -6.72
C ILE A 109 16.27 -10.78 -6.66
N ASP A 110 14.99 -10.88 -6.96
CA ASP A 110 13.98 -9.84 -6.74
C ASP A 110 13.05 -10.23 -5.57
N LEU A 111 11.98 -9.45 -5.42
CA LEU A 111 10.90 -9.70 -4.46
C LEU A 111 10.40 -11.15 -4.53
N THR A 112 9.87 -11.57 -5.67
CA THR A 112 9.23 -12.87 -5.85
C THR A 112 10.18 -14.07 -5.82
N ALA A 113 11.45 -13.86 -6.22
CA ALA A 113 12.49 -14.86 -6.09
C ALA A 113 12.85 -15.09 -4.61
N SER A 114 12.97 -14.02 -3.83
CA SER A 114 13.22 -14.11 -2.39
C SER A 114 12.05 -14.79 -1.66
N GLU A 115 10.82 -14.43 -1.97
CA GLU A 115 9.59 -15.05 -1.44
C GLU A 115 9.48 -16.53 -1.80
N THR A 116 9.80 -16.89 -3.05
CA THR A 116 9.80 -18.30 -3.48
C THR A 116 10.84 -19.09 -2.67
N GLY A 117 12.05 -18.54 -2.50
CA GLY A 117 13.09 -19.15 -1.68
C GLY A 117 12.66 -19.37 -0.23
N HIS A 118 12.04 -18.35 0.36
CA HIS A 118 11.49 -18.39 1.71
C HIS A 118 10.38 -19.44 1.85
N THR A 119 9.40 -19.43 0.96
CA THR A 119 8.26 -20.36 0.97
C THR A 119 8.74 -21.81 0.97
N LEU A 120 9.67 -22.15 0.07
CA LEU A 120 10.22 -23.50 -0.03
C LEU A 120 11.01 -23.89 1.22
N ALA A 121 11.83 -22.98 1.78
CA ALA A 121 12.60 -23.22 2.99
C ALA A 121 11.71 -23.40 4.24
N HIS A 122 10.62 -22.63 4.33
CA HIS A 122 9.68 -22.73 5.43
C HIS A 122 8.87 -24.04 5.34
N LEU A 123 8.34 -24.39 4.17
CA LEU A 123 7.64 -25.66 3.93
C LEU A 123 8.55 -26.88 4.19
N TYR A 124 9.82 -26.80 3.77
CA TYR A 124 10.83 -27.82 4.10
C TYR A 124 10.94 -28.04 5.62
N THR A 125 10.86 -26.96 6.39
CA THR A 125 11.01 -27.00 7.85
C THR A 125 9.75 -27.52 8.52
N LEU A 126 8.58 -27.01 8.14
CA LEU A 126 7.29 -27.39 8.71
C LEU A 126 6.91 -28.85 8.43
N LEU A 127 7.28 -29.38 7.26
CA LEU A 127 6.89 -30.72 6.78
C LEU A 127 8.10 -31.67 6.64
N LYS A 128 9.18 -31.41 7.40
CA LYS A 128 10.46 -32.12 7.28
C LYS A 128 10.36 -33.65 7.33
N ASP A 129 9.46 -34.14 8.17
CA ASP A 129 9.25 -35.58 8.42
C ASP A 129 8.26 -36.22 7.43
N GLU A 130 7.56 -35.42 6.63
CA GLU A 130 6.48 -35.84 5.74
C GLU A 130 6.84 -35.73 4.25
N LEU A 131 7.68 -34.76 3.89
CA LEU A 131 8.22 -34.62 2.53
C LEU A 131 9.21 -35.75 2.24
N SER A 132 9.16 -36.27 1.01
CA SER A 132 10.14 -37.23 0.50
C SER A 132 11.54 -36.62 0.46
N GLU A 133 12.56 -37.50 0.55
CA GLU A 133 13.96 -37.09 0.43
C GLU A 133 14.26 -36.42 -0.92
N GLU A 134 13.61 -36.85 -2.02
CA GLU A 134 13.76 -36.23 -3.34
C GLU A 134 13.30 -34.76 -3.32
N THR A 135 12.13 -34.49 -2.76
CA THR A 135 11.60 -33.13 -2.63
C THR A 135 12.50 -32.27 -1.74
N LYS A 136 12.95 -32.81 -0.61
CA LYS A 136 13.84 -32.13 0.33
C LYS A 136 15.18 -31.75 -0.32
N GLU A 137 15.78 -32.65 -1.08
CA GLU A 137 17.01 -32.38 -1.83
C GLU A 137 16.77 -31.34 -2.93
N CYS A 138 15.65 -31.43 -3.65
CA CYS A 138 15.26 -30.49 -4.69
C CYS A 138 15.15 -29.06 -4.16
N ILE A 139 14.43 -28.87 -3.04
CA ILE A 139 14.30 -27.58 -2.35
C ILE A 139 15.68 -27.04 -1.99
N ARG A 140 16.47 -27.82 -1.23
CA ARG A 140 17.79 -27.37 -0.77
C ARG A 140 18.67 -26.97 -1.94
N LYS A 141 18.75 -27.80 -2.97
CA LYS A 141 19.57 -27.52 -4.16
C LYS A 141 19.19 -26.19 -4.80
N GLU A 142 17.90 -25.96 -5.08
CA GLU A 142 17.47 -24.77 -5.81
C GLU A 142 17.52 -23.50 -4.96
N VAL A 143 17.16 -23.58 -3.67
CA VAL A 143 17.23 -22.42 -2.76
C VAL A 143 18.69 -22.00 -2.54
N PHE A 144 19.62 -22.94 -2.34
CA PHE A 144 21.04 -22.60 -2.26
C PHE A 144 21.54 -22.00 -3.58
N ARG A 145 21.22 -22.64 -4.71
CA ARG A 145 21.67 -22.20 -6.03
C ARG A 145 21.19 -20.79 -6.37
N ARG A 146 19.92 -20.46 -6.08
CA ARG A 146 19.26 -19.22 -6.54
C ARG A 146 19.33 -18.08 -5.53
N ILE A 147 19.33 -18.38 -4.23
CA ILE A 147 19.14 -17.37 -3.19
C ILE A 147 20.37 -17.28 -2.29
N LEU A 148 20.65 -18.34 -1.52
CA LEU A 148 21.64 -18.27 -0.44
C LEU A 148 23.07 -18.13 -0.97
N THR A 149 23.49 -18.97 -1.93
CA THR A 149 24.86 -18.93 -2.45
C THR A 149 25.17 -17.63 -3.20
N PRO A 150 24.32 -17.12 -4.11
CA PRO A 150 24.58 -15.83 -4.77
C PRO A 150 24.63 -14.66 -3.79
N PHE A 151 23.69 -14.57 -2.83
CA PHE A 151 23.70 -13.49 -1.85
C PHE A 151 24.95 -13.54 -0.96
N MET A 152 25.28 -14.72 -0.43
CA MET A 152 26.45 -14.95 0.42
C MET A 152 27.78 -14.66 -0.29
N SER A 153 27.87 -14.96 -1.58
CA SER A 153 29.10 -14.73 -2.36
C SER A 153 29.26 -13.29 -2.83
N ALA A 154 28.19 -12.50 -2.83
CA ALA A 154 28.20 -11.13 -3.34
C ALA A 154 28.67 -10.13 -2.28
N LYS A 155 29.43 -9.12 -2.70
CA LYS A 155 29.89 -8.04 -1.82
C LYS A 155 28.75 -7.07 -1.52
N ALA A 156 28.44 -6.87 -0.24
CA ALA A 156 27.43 -5.92 0.21
C ALA A 156 27.81 -4.44 -0.08
N PRO A 157 26.86 -3.57 -0.48
CA PRO A 157 25.56 -3.93 -1.02
C PRO A 157 25.69 -4.48 -2.45
N ALA A 158 25.06 -5.63 -2.72
CA ALA A 158 25.16 -6.33 -4.00
C ALA A 158 23.96 -6.06 -4.92
N TYR A 159 22.82 -5.74 -4.34
CA TYR A 159 21.55 -5.55 -5.04
C TYR A 159 21.00 -4.16 -4.75
N GLY A 160 20.35 -3.53 -5.73
CA GLY A 160 19.81 -2.17 -5.57
C GLY A 160 18.77 -2.04 -4.44
N TRP A 161 18.12 -3.14 -4.07
CA TRP A 161 17.20 -3.18 -2.93
C TRP A 161 17.90 -3.31 -1.56
N GLU A 162 19.15 -3.77 -1.50
CA GLU A 162 19.84 -4.06 -0.22
C GLU A 162 20.15 -2.82 0.61
N ASN A 163 20.23 -1.66 -0.05
CA ASN A 163 20.37 -0.35 0.59
C ASN A 163 19.25 0.63 0.22
N ALA A 164 18.13 0.11 -0.30
CA ALA A 164 16.94 0.91 -0.55
C ALA A 164 16.23 1.25 0.76
N THR A 165 15.54 2.39 0.76
CA THR A 165 14.75 2.89 1.89
C THR A 165 13.25 2.62 1.70
N ASN A 166 12.90 1.62 0.89
CA ASN A 166 11.52 1.31 0.51
C ASN A 166 11.21 -0.18 0.73
N ASN A 167 9.99 -0.60 0.44
CA ASN A 167 9.49 -1.96 0.65
C ASN A 167 10.44 -3.07 0.13
N TRP A 168 11.16 -2.83 -0.98
CA TRP A 168 12.02 -3.84 -1.59
C TRP A 168 13.12 -4.33 -0.66
N ASN A 169 13.64 -3.46 0.20
CA ASN A 169 14.63 -3.85 1.19
C ASN A 169 14.05 -4.88 2.15
N ALA A 170 12.92 -4.54 2.79
CA ALA A 170 12.29 -5.39 3.79
C ALA A 170 11.80 -6.72 3.22
N VAL A 171 11.21 -6.73 2.01
CA VAL A 171 10.77 -7.96 1.35
C VAL A 171 11.94 -8.89 1.07
N CYS A 172 12.97 -8.39 0.37
CA CYS A 172 14.10 -9.23 -0.01
C CYS A 172 14.93 -9.65 1.21
N CYS A 173 15.32 -8.70 2.07
CA CYS A 173 16.12 -8.99 3.26
C CYS A 173 15.37 -9.90 4.24
N GLY A 174 14.09 -9.65 4.49
CA GLY A 174 13.27 -10.46 5.40
C GLY A 174 13.18 -11.91 4.94
N ASN A 175 12.77 -12.13 3.68
CA ASN A 175 12.66 -13.47 3.10
C ASN A 175 14.00 -14.21 3.08
N ILE A 176 15.09 -13.55 2.66
CA ILE A 176 16.43 -14.15 2.61
C ILE A 176 16.94 -14.46 4.02
N GLY A 177 16.68 -13.58 4.99
CA GLY A 177 17.03 -13.77 6.39
C GLY A 177 16.36 -15.00 7.00
N SER A 178 15.04 -15.13 6.87
CA SER A 178 14.30 -16.31 7.34
C SER A 178 14.71 -17.58 6.61
N THR A 179 14.95 -17.51 5.29
CA THR A 179 15.50 -18.63 4.50
C THR A 179 16.83 -19.13 5.09
N ALA A 180 17.71 -18.20 5.48
CA ALA A 180 18.99 -18.54 6.08
C ALA A 180 18.81 -19.16 7.49
N ILE A 181 17.87 -18.68 8.29
CA ILE A 181 17.53 -19.28 9.59
C ILE A 181 17.13 -20.75 9.43
N TYR A 182 16.31 -21.06 8.43
CA TYR A 182 15.77 -22.40 8.21
C TYR A 182 16.77 -23.40 7.59
N LEU A 183 17.64 -22.97 6.67
CA LEU A 183 18.43 -23.89 5.85
C LEU A 183 19.94 -23.87 6.10
N LEU A 184 20.51 -22.78 6.64
CA LEU A 184 21.93 -22.73 6.97
C LEU A 184 22.20 -23.41 8.30
N GLU A 185 23.32 -24.15 8.34
CA GLU A 185 23.86 -24.72 9.57
C GLU A 185 24.29 -23.62 10.53
N ASP A 186 24.13 -23.88 11.83
CA ASP A 186 24.52 -22.91 12.86
C ASP A 186 26.05 -22.74 12.92
N GLY A 187 26.49 -21.49 13.04
CA GLY A 187 27.90 -21.13 13.10
C GLY A 187 28.19 -19.72 12.60
N SER A 188 29.47 -19.37 12.57
CA SER A 188 29.92 -17.99 12.28
C SER A 188 29.51 -17.47 10.91
N GLU A 189 29.34 -18.36 9.91
CA GLU A 189 28.89 -17.97 8.57
C GLU A 189 27.43 -17.52 8.57
N LYS A 190 26.55 -18.28 9.24
CA LYS A 190 25.14 -17.91 9.44
C LYS A 190 25.02 -16.63 10.28
N ASP A 191 25.81 -16.49 11.33
CA ASP A 191 25.79 -15.28 12.17
C ASP A 191 26.17 -14.03 11.38
N ALA A 192 27.24 -14.09 10.58
CA ALA A 192 27.67 -12.99 9.71
C ALA A 192 26.64 -12.69 8.60
N PHE A 193 26.02 -13.73 8.04
CA PHE A 193 24.94 -13.59 7.07
C PHE A 193 23.75 -12.83 7.67
N LEU A 194 23.29 -13.25 8.85
CA LEU A 194 22.16 -12.60 9.52
C LEU A 194 22.53 -11.20 10.01
N GLU A 195 23.78 -10.94 10.40
CA GLU A 195 24.26 -9.59 10.71
C GLU A 195 24.11 -8.65 9.52
N ARG A 196 24.48 -9.09 8.31
CA ARG A 196 24.27 -8.31 7.08
C ARG A 196 22.79 -7.99 6.83
N ILE A 197 21.90 -8.97 7.01
CA ILE A 197 20.45 -8.78 6.85
C ILE A 197 19.92 -7.77 7.87
N ARG A 198 20.25 -7.94 9.15
CA ARG A 198 19.84 -7.00 10.21
C ARG A 198 20.35 -5.60 9.94
N TYR A 199 21.62 -5.46 9.58
CA TYR A 199 22.22 -4.17 9.23
C TYR A 199 21.49 -3.50 8.07
N ALA A 200 21.13 -4.24 7.03
CA ALA A 200 20.41 -3.70 5.87
C ALA A 200 19.03 -3.15 6.27
N ILE A 201 18.25 -3.91 7.03
CA ILE A 201 16.91 -3.51 7.48
C ILE A 201 17.00 -2.34 8.45
N GLU A 202 17.82 -2.45 9.51
CA GLU A 202 17.90 -1.44 10.57
C GLU A 202 18.50 -0.12 10.07
N THR A 203 19.41 -0.16 9.11
CA THR A 203 20.08 1.05 8.59
C THR A 203 19.32 1.69 7.43
N TYR A 204 18.80 0.90 6.48
CA TYR A 204 18.24 1.43 5.23
C TYR A 204 16.72 1.39 5.21
N TYR A 205 16.08 0.23 5.43
CA TYR A 205 14.61 0.17 5.41
C TYR A 205 13.99 1.08 6.46
N LEU A 206 14.46 1.02 7.71
CA LEU A 206 13.94 1.88 8.78
C LEU A 206 14.27 3.37 8.56
N ALA A 207 15.24 3.72 7.72
CA ALA A 207 15.49 5.11 7.34
C ALA A 207 14.45 5.68 6.37
N GLY A 208 13.66 4.81 5.71
CA GLY A 208 12.54 5.21 4.85
C GLY A 208 11.30 5.71 5.59
N PHE A 209 11.25 5.58 6.91
CA PHE A 209 10.14 6.04 7.74
C PHE A 209 10.53 7.29 8.52
N GLY A 210 9.60 8.23 8.67
CA GLY A 210 9.70 9.31 9.65
C GLY A 210 9.65 8.79 11.10
N GLU A 211 9.80 9.70 12.07
CA GLU A 211 9.59 9.39 13.49
C GLU A 211 8.11 9.17 13.83
N ASP A 212 7.20 9.59 12.94
CA ASP A 212 5.76 9.31 13.01
C ASP A 212 5.38 7.90 12.51
N GLY A 213 6.31 7.16 11.90
CA GLY A 213 6.12 5.76 11.49
C GLY A 213 5.30 5.58 10.21
N VAL A 214 5.03 6.65 9.47
CA VAL A 214 4.24 6.61 8.23
C VAL A 214 5.01 5.95 7.10
N CYS A 215 4.34 5.08 6.33
CA CYS A 215 4.84 4.61 5.05
C CYS A 215 4.32 5.53 3.94
N GLU A 216 5.20 6.38 3.39
CA GLU A 216 4.85 7.31 2.31
C GLU A 216 4.47 6.60 1.00
N GLU A 217 4.88 5.34 0.83
CA GLU A 217 4.45 4.46 -0.28
C GLU A 217 2.96 4.09 -0.21
N GLY A 218 2.32 4.30 0.94
CA GLY A 218 0.92 3.96 1.18
C GLY A 218 0.72 2.62 1.90
N LEU A 219 -0.53 2.36 2.29
CA LEU A 219 -0.90 1.23 3.13
C LEU A 219 -0.57 -0.14 2.51
N GLY A 220 -0.76 -0.31 1.20
CA GLY A 220 -0.46 -1.58 0.53
C GLY A 220 1.03 -1.93 0.57
N TYR A 221 1.89 -0.95 0.34
CA TYR A 221 3.34 -1.13 0.42
C TYR A 221 3.86 -1.25 1.84
N TRP A 222 3.20 -0.61 2.82
CA TRP A 222 3.44 -0.91 4.23
C TRP A 222 3.14 -2.37 4.54
N VAL A 223 1.95 -2.88 4.16
CA VAL A 223 1.62 -4.30 4.35
C VAL A 223 2.69 -5.17 3.72
N TYR A 224 3.08 -4.87 2.49
CA TYR A 224 4.02 -5.70 1.74
C TYR A 224 5.43 -5.72 2.36
N GLY A 225 6.03 -4.55 2.60
CA GLY A 225 7.36 -4.45 3.21
C GLY A 225 7.36 -4.90 4.68
N PHE A 226 6.45 -4.34 5.47
CA PHE A 226 6.43 -4.53 6.93
C PHE A 226 6.09 -5.97 7.32
N MET A 227 5.16 -6.65 6.63
CA MET A 227 4.87 -8.07 6.86
C MET A 227 6.13 -8.92 6.77
N ASN A 228 6.90 -8.79 5.68
CA ASN A 228 8.10 -9.59 5.45
C ASN A 228 9.21 -9.27 6.48
N MET A 229 9.31 -8.01 6.93
CA MET A 229 10.20 -7.65 8.03
C MET A 229 9.75 -8.28 9.35
N VAL A 230 8.46 -8.23 9.69
CA VAL A 230 7.91 -8.80 10.93
C VAL A 230 8.10 -10.31 10.97
N VAL A 231 7.87 -11.02 9.87
CA VAL A 231 8.16 -12.47 9.78
C VAL A 231 9.62 -12.75 10.13
N PHE A 232 10.55 -12.05 9.50
CA PHE A 232 11.97 -12.20 9.81
C PHE A 232 12.31 -11.83 11.25
N ALA A 233 11.76 -10.73 11.77
CA ALA A 233 12.00 -10.32 13.14
C ALA A 233 11.51 -11.37 14.15
N MET A 234 10.37 -12.02 13.88
CA MET A 234 9.85 -13.10 14.70
C MET A 234 10.71 -14.36 14.61
N ASP A 235 11.13 -14.77 13.41
CA ASP A 235 12.06 -15.89 13.23
C ASP A 235 13.41 -15.63 13.91
N GLN A 236 13.95 -14.42 13.74
CA GLN A 236 15.21 -13.97 14.35
C GLN A 236 15.11 -13.97 15.88
N ARG A 237 13.97 -13.56 16.44
CA ARG A 237 13.74 -13.58 17.90
C ARG A 237 13.67 -15.01 18.44
N LEU A 238 13.06 -15.94 17.70
CA LEU A 238 13.03 -17.36 18.06
C LEU A 238 14.42 -18.01 17.96
N TYR A 239 15.18 -17.68 16.92
CA TYR A 239 16.55 -18.17 16.71
C TYR A 239 17.54 -17.61 17.73
N ASN A 240 17.53 -16.28 17.94
CA ASN A 240 18.38 -15.60 18.90
C ASN A 240 17.67 -14.35 19.46
N PRO A 241 17.11 -14.41 20.68
CA PRO A 241 16.33 -13.32 21.27
C PRO A 241 17.15 -12.08 21.66
N THR A 242 18.49 -12.13 21.52
CA THR A 242 19.35 -10.96 21.70
C THR A 242 19.08 -9.88 20.64
N TYR A 243 18.61 -10.29 19.45
CA TYR A 243 18.27 -9.41 18.35
C TYR A 243 16.74 -9.34 18.20
N ASP A 244 16.12 -8.34 18.81
CA ASP A 244 14.67 -8.13 18.75
C ASP A 244 14.35 -6.78 18.10
N MET A 245 14.11 -6.79 16.79
CA MET A 245 13.76 -5.57 16.04
C MET A 245 12.39 -5.01 16.46
N MET A 246 11.47 -5.88 16.89
CA MET A 246 10.14 -5.44 17.33
C MET A 246 10.20 -4.66 18.65
N ALA A 247 11.31 -4.75 19.39
CA ALA A 247 11.54 -3.93 20.58
C ALA A 247 11.99 -2.48 20.26
N LEU A 248 12.30 -2.16 19.00
CA LEU A 248 12.70 -0.82 18.59
C LEU A 248 11.50 0.13 18.60
N LYS A 249 11.64 1.28 19.29
CA LYS A 249 10.58 2.30 19.36
C LYS A 249 10.08 2.78 18.00
N LYS A 250 10.98 2.86 17.02
CA LYS A 250 10.61 3.24 15.65
C LYS A 250 9.74 2.18 14.99
N VAL A 251 10.03 0.90 15.21
CA VAL A 251 9.23 -0.22 14.69
C VAL A 251 7.86 -0.26 15.35
N GLU A 252 7.76 0.00 16.65
CA GLU A 252 6.48 0.20 17.34
C GLU A 252 5.66 1.30 16.67
N LYS A 253 6.25 2.47 16.36
CA LYS A 253 5.55 3.53 15.63
C LYS A 253 5.06 3.09 14.25
N ILE A 254 5.89 2.38 13.49
CA ILE A 254 5.52 1.86 12.17
C ILE A 254 4.38 0.83 12.27
N ALA A 255 4.32 0.05 13.36
CA ALA A 255 3.26 -0.94 13.59
C ALA A 255 1.86 -0.32 13.70
N HIS A 256 1.75 0.93 14.14
CA HIS A 256 0.48 1.65 14.26
C HIS A 256 -0.01 2.27 12.93
N PHE A 257 0.73 2.13 11.83
CA PHE A 257 0.34 2.79 10.58
C PHE A 257 -1.02 2.28 10.03
N GLN A 258 -1.30 0.99 10.16
CA GLN A 258 -2.57 0.41 9.68
C GLN A 258 -3.79 1.10 10.31
N GLU A 259 -3.84 1.22 11.64
CA GLU A 259 -5.00 1.82 12.32
C GLU A 259 -5.19 3.31 12.00
N MET A 260 -4.12 4.01 11.59
CA MET A 260 -4.21 5.39 11.13
C MET A 260 -4.88 5.48 9.75
N CYS A 261 -4.59 4.52 8.86
CA CYS A 261 -5.07 4.53 7.47
C CYS A 261 -6.51 4.03 7.29
N TYR A 262 -7.06 3.26 8.24
CA TYR A 262 -8.43 2.74 8.13
C TYR A 262 -9.46 3.64 8.80
N PHE A 263 -10.65 3.65 8.21
CA PHE A 263 -11.85 4.25 8.79
C PHE A 263 -12.85 3.16 9.21
N SER A 264 -13.73 3.46 10.16
CA SER A 264 -14.73 2.53 10.75
C SER A 264 -15.59 1.80 9.71
N HIS A 265 -15.82 2.44 8.57
CA HIS A 265 -16.61 1.97 7.43
C HIS A 265 -15.77 1.29 6.34
N GLY A 266 -14.51 0.95 6.61
CA GLY A 266 -13.66 0.12 5.75
C GLY A 266 -12.96 0.82 4.60
N ARG A 267 -13.14 2.14 4.44
CA ARG A 267 -12.30 2.89 3.52
C ARG A 267 -10.90 3.04 4.09
N THR A 268 -9.96 3.27 3.19
CA THR A 268 -8.55 3.50 3.51
C THR A 268 -8.05 4.79 2.88
N ILE A 269 -7.01 5.38 3.48
CA ILE A 269 -6.24 6.46 2.84
C ILE A 269 -5.58 5.90 1.57
N SER A 270 -5.74 6.61 0.45
CA SER A 270 -5.33 6.15 -0.88
C SER A 270 -4.22 6.97 -1.54
N PHE A 271 -3.47 7.77 -0.76
CA PHE A 271 -2.30 8.50 -1.28
C PHE A 271 -1.25 7.55 -1.88
N SER A 272 -0.43 8.09 -2.79
CA SER A 272 0.58 7.35 -3.53
C SER A 272 -0.06 6.20 -4.32
N ASP A 273 0.67 5.12 -4.58
CA ASP A 273 0.11 3.90 -5.16
C ASP A 273 -0.77 3.12 -4.14
N GLY A 274 -1.81 3.78 -3.62
CA GLY A 274 -2.75 3.27 -2.63
C GLY A 274 -4.06 2.78 -3.23
N SER A 275 -4.95 2.33 -2.33
CA SER A 275 -6.34 1.97 -2.63
C SER A 275 -7.25 2.60 -1.59
N SER A 276 -8.45 3.02 -2.00
CA SER A 276 -9.48 3.53 -1.08
C SER A 276 -10.33 2.42 -0.46
N ASN A 277 -10.12 1.17 -0.88
CA ASN A 277 -10.79 -0.04 -0.42
C ASN A 277 -9.76 -1.12 -0.10
N GLY A 278 -8.68 -0.76 0.60
CA GLY A 278 -7.66 -1.73 0.98
C GLY A 278 -8.23 -2.78 1.95
N GLU A 279 -7.83 -4.03 1.74
CA GLU A 279 -8.02 -5.10 2.72
C GLU A 279 -6.71 -5.36 3.48
N TYR A 280 -6.80 -5.77 4.75
CA TYR A 280 -5.63 -5.99 5.60
C TYR A 280 -5.45 -7.47 5.99
N PRO A 281 -4.20 -7.92 6.20
CA PRO A 281 -3.93 -9.26 6.71
C PRO A 281 -4.22 -9.34 8.22
N MET A 282 -5.25 -10.11 8.58
CA MET A 282 -5.63 -10.33 9.99
C MET A 282 -4.45 -10.82 10.83
N GLY A 283 -3.68 -11.78 10.29
CA GLY A 283 -2.53 -12.37 10.97
C GLY A 283 -1.52 -11.33 11.45
N LEU A 284 -1.18 -10.34 10.60
CA LEU A 284 -0.27 -9.26 10.98
C LEU A 284 -0.84 -8.45 12.14
N THR A 285 -2.12 -8.06 12.06
CA THR A 285 -2.76 -7.27 13.13
C THR A 285 -2.77 -8.05 14.45
N CYS A 286 -3.08 -9.34 14.40
CA CYS A 286 -3.03 -10.25 15.56
C CYS A 286 -1.61 -10.36 16.14
N CYS A 287 -0.59 -10.49 15.30
CA CYS A 287 0.81 -10.52 15.74
C CYS A 287 1.21 -9.21 16.42
N LEU A 288 0.88 -8.07 15.82
CA LEU A 288 1.18 -6.75 16.38
C LEU A 288 0.42 -6.51 17.69
N ALA A 289 -0.84 -6.93 17.80
CA ALA A 289 -1.62 -6.84 19.04
C ALA A 289 -1.07 -7.74 20.16
N ASN A 290 -0.41 -8.85 19.81
CA ASN A 290 0.33 -9.67 20.77
C ASN A 290 1.59 -8.98 21.29
N LEU A 291 2.20 -8.10 20.49
CA LEU A 291 3.44 -7.37 20.82
C LEU A 291 3.18 -6.02 21.51
N TYR A 292 2.13 -5.32 21.08
CA TYR A 292 1.81 -3.95 21.48
C TYR A 292 0.35 -3.85 21.89
N LYS A 293 0.13 -3.48 23.15
CA LYS A 293 -1.20 -3.51 23.80
C LYS A 293 -2.22 -2.52 23.24
N ASP A 294 -1.78 -1.48 22.54
CA ASP A 294 -2.58 -0.36 22.07
C ASP A 294 -2.92 -0.43 20.59
N ILE A 295 -2.50 -1.49 19.88
CA ILE A 295 -2.94 -1.79 18.52
C ILE A 295 -4.46 -1.99 18.49
N ARG A 296 -5.08 -1.38 17.49
CA ARG A 296 -6.52 -1.44 17.20
C ARG A 296 -6.77 -2.14 15.87
N PHE A 297 -7.91 -2.81 15.84
CA PHE A 297 -8.35 -3.61 14.71
C PHE A 297 -9.33 -2.77 13.88
N PRO A 298 -9.10 -2.64 12.56
CA PRO A 298 -10.20 -2.41 11.63
C PRO A 298 -11.26 -3.50 11.77
N ASP A 299 -12.47 -3.26 11.28
CA ASP A 299 -13.52 -4.27 11.36
C ASP A 299 -13.11 -5.52 10.56
N PRO A 300 -13.12 -6.74 11.13
CA PRO A 300 -12.72 -7.98 10.46
C PRO A 300 -13.48 -8.31 9.17
N ILE A 301 -14.59 -7.64 8.88
CA ILE A 301 -15.25 -7.76 7.57
C ILE A 301 -14.39 -7.22 6.41
N TYR A 302 -13.41 -6.36 6.72
CA TYR A 302 -12.43 -5.80 5.76
C TYR A 302 -11.08 -6.52 5.83
N ALA A 303 -10.99 -7.59 6.61
CA ALA A 303 -9.80 -8.43 6.63
C ALA A 303 -9.77 -9.29 5.38
N ARG A 304 -8.59 -9.39 4.77
CA ARG A 304 -8.35 -10.19 3.57
C ARG A 304 -8.49 -11.68 3.89
N GLY A 305 -9.30 -12.39 3.11
CA GLY A 305 -9.42 -13.85 3.17
C GLY A 305 -8.21 -14.57 2.57
N PHE A 306 -8.24 -15.90 2.54
CA PHE A 306 -7.15 -16.70 1.96
C PHE A 306 -7.03 -16.48 0.45
N SER A 307 -8.16 -16.24 -0.24
CA SER A 307 -8.20 -15.96 -1.68
C SER A 307 -7.95 -14.51 -2.07
N GLY A 308 -7.80 -13.60 -1.09
CA GLY A 308 -7.75 -12.16 -1.35
C GLY A 308 -6.38 -11.64 -1.79
N ASP A 309 -5.29 -12.37 -1.52
CA ASP A 309 -3.94 -11.98 -1.97
C ASP A 309 -3.69 -12.47 -3.41
N ARG A 310 -3.66 -11.53 -4.36
CA ARG A 310 -3.47 -11.82 -5.79
C ARG A 310 -2.09 -12.40 -6.10
N CYS A 311 -1.10 -12.20 -5.23
CA CYS A 311 0.26 -12.71 -5.41
C CYS A 311 0.49 -14.07 -4.75
N TRP A 312 -0.47 -14.55 -3.93
CA TRP A 312 -0.38 -15.80 -3.17
C TRP A 312 0.88 -15.91 -2.29
N ASN A 313 1.26 -14.79 -1.67
CA ASN A 313 2.43 -14.62 -0.82
C ASN A 313 2.32 -15.50 0.44
N TRP A 314 3.24 -16.44 0.58
CA TRP A 314 3.25 -17.40 1.68
C TRP A 314 3.31 -16.75 3.07
N ASN A 315 4.06 -15.66 3.25
CA ASN A 315 4.17 -15.00 4.55
C ASN A 315 2.83 -14.48 5.00
N GLU A 316 2.11 -13.81 4.12
CA GLU A 316 0.78 -13.32 4.42
C GLU A 316 -0.22 -14.46 4.67
N LEU A 317 -0.21 -15.48 3.81
CA LEU A 317 -1.20 -16.56 3.88
C LEU A 317 -0.99 -17.50 5.07
N TYR A 318 0.25 -17.92 5.32
CA TYR A 318 0.59 -18.76 6.47
C TYR A 318 0.34 -18.02 7.79
N THR A 319 0.76 -16.76 7.90
CA THR A 319 0.56 -15.99 9.12
C THR A 319 -0.89 -15.57 9.33
N GLY A 320 -1.65 -15.37 8.25
CA GLY A 320 -3.11 -15.17 8.28
C GLY A 320 -3.83 -16.26 9.06
N TRP A 321 -3.38 -17.52 8.91
CA TRP A 321 -3.83 -18.64 9.72
C TRP A 321 -3.13 -18.71 11.09
N TYR A 322 -1.80 -18.79 11.11
CA TYR A 322 -1.01 -19.12 12.29
C TYR A 322 -1.07 -18.05 13.38
N TRP A 323 -0.83 -16.78 13.03
CA TRP A 323 -0.85 -15.69 14.02
C TRP A 323 -2.26 -15.35 14.51
N THR A 324 -3.27 -15.48 13.65
CA THR A 324 -4.67 -15.31 14.07
C THR A 324 -5.07 -16.35 15.10
N LYS A 325 -4.74 -17.63 14.87
CA LYS A 325 -5.02 -18.70 15.84
C LYS A 325 -4.29 -18.48 17.16
N ASN A 326 -2.99 -18.18 17.11
CA ASN A 326 -2.21 -17.93 18.32
C ASN A 326 -2.78 -16.76 19.13
N TYR A 327 -3.16 -15.66 18.47
CA TYR A 327 -3.80 -14.53 19.14
C TYR A 327 -5.11 -14.94 19.83
N LEU A 328 -5.98 -15.70 19.15
CA LEU A 328 -7.24 -16.17 19.74
C LEU A 328 -6.99 -17.06 20.97
N GLU A 329 -5.98 -17.95 20.92
CA GLU A 329 -5.59 -18.76 22.07
C GLU A 329 -5.01 -17.91 23.22
N ASP A 330 -4.19 -16.92 22.90
CA ASP A 330 -3.56 -16.04 23.89
C ASP A 330 -4.61 -15.15 24.59
N VAL A 331 -5.64 -14.70 23.86
CA VAL A 331 -6.80 -14.01 24.44
C VAL A 331 -7.57 -14.93 25.39
N GLU A 332 -7.83 -16.18 24.99
CA GLU A 332 -8.53 -17.16 25.85
C GLU A 332 -7.74 -17.45 27.13
N LYS A 333 -6.41 -17.58 27.02
CA LYS A 333 -5.48 -17.77 28.14
C LYS A 333 -5.23 -16.49 28.95
N LYS A 334 -5.76 -15.34 28.55
CA LYS A 334 -5.56 -14.01 29.16
C LYS A 334 -4.08 -13.59 29.20
N ILE A 335 -3.31 -14.00 28.20
CA ILE A 335 -1.92 -13.57 27.99
C ILE A 335 -1.92 -12.16 27.38
N VAL A 336 -2.89 -11.89 26.50
CA VAL A 336 -3.07 -10.59 25.83
C VAL A 336 -4.51 -10.08 25.99
N GLU A 337 -4.72 -8.81 25.65
CA GLU A 337 -6.03 -8.16 25.74
C GLU A 337 -6.93 -8.50 24.55
N GLU A 338 -8.25 -8.45 24.78
CA GLU A 338 -9.25 -8.57 23.71
C GLU A 338 -9.10 -7.46 22.65
N PRO A 339 -9.49 -7.73 21.40
CA PRO A 339 -9.26 -6.82 20.28
C PRO A 339 -10.08 -5.54 20.43
N LYS A 340 -9.41 -4.39 20.26
CA LYS A 340 -10.01 -3.05 20.37
C LYS A 340 -10.38 -2.53 18.98
N PRO A 341 -11.56 -1.90 18.80
CA PRO A 341 -11.91 -1.26 17.53
C PRO A 341 -11.06 -0.01 17.29
N LEU A 342 -11.05 0.47 16.04
CA LEU A 342 -10.50 1.78 15.68
C LEU A 342 -11.15 2.92 16.48
N LEU A 343 -10.46 4.05 16.55
CA LEU A 343 -11.06 5.29 17.04
C LEU A 343 -11.95 5.90 15.95
N GLU A 344 -13.19 6.23 16.31
CA GLU A 344 -14.17 6.82 15.38
C GLU A 344 -13.97 8.32 15.21
N GLU A 345 -13.41 9.00 16.22
CA GLU A 345 -13.18 10.44 16.23
C GLU A 345 -11.75 10.75 16.67
N GLY A 346 -11.17 11.82 16.14
CA GLY A 346 -9.83 12.25 16.54
C GLY A 346 -9.06 13.00 15.45
N THR A 347 -7.83 13.36 15.77
CA THR A 347 -6.91 14.00 14.84
C THR A 347 -5.54 13.35 14.94
N ASP A 348 -5.05 12.82 13.82
CA ASP A 348 -3.64 12.43 13.68
C ASP A 348 -2.94 13.52 12.87
N PHE A 349 -1.88 14.11 13.45
CA PHE A 349 -1.02 15.07 12.76
C PHE A 349 0.38 14.47 12.65
N LEU A 350 0.71 14.00 11.46
CA LEU A 350 1.88 13.21 11.13
C LEU A 350 2.90 14.17 10.50
N LYS A 351 3.80 14.68 11.34
CA LYS A 351 4.63 15.84 11.01
C LYS A 351 5.68 15.54 9.94
N ASP A 352 6.26 14.35 9.95
CA ASP A 352 7.39 14.02 9.08
C ASP A 352 6.87 13.68 7.68
N ALA A 353 5.83 12.84 7.59
CA ALA A 353 5.12 12.57 6.32
C ALA A 353 4.25 13.74 5.85
N GLN A 354 3.98 14.71 6.72
CA GLN A 354 3.10 15.85 6.47
C GLN A 354 1.67 15.44 6.08
N TRP A 355 1.11 14.47 6.80
CA TRP A 355 -0.29 14.05 6.66
C TRP A 355 -1.09 14.53 7.86
N CYS A 356 -2.35 14.92 7.62
CA CYS A 356 -3.28 15.17 8.71
C CYS A 356 -4.61 14.47 8.45
N ILE A 357 -5.02 13.65 9.42
CA ILE A 357 -6.25 12.85 9.37
C ILE A 357 -7.20 13.40 10.42
N LEU A 358 -8.33 13.94 9.99
CA LEU A 358 -9.36 14.55 10.82
C LEU A 358 -10.61 13.67 10.75
N ARG A 359 -10.93 12.99 11.86
CA ARG A 359 -12.13 12.12 11.97
C ARG A 359 -13.21 12.83 12.79
N GLY A 360 -14.40 12.91 12.23
CA GLY A 360 -15.59 13.53 12.83
C GLY A 360 -16.71 12.52 13.08
N LYS A 361 -17.83 13.02 13.58
CA LYS A 361 -19.05 12.25 13.81
C LYS A 361 -19.65 11.73 12.51
N ASP A 362 -20.58 10.79 12.67
CA ASP A 362 -21.33 10.18 11.58
C ASP A 362 -20.42 9.66 10.46
N ASN A 363 -19.27 9.06 10.85
CA ASN A 363 -18.32 8.44 9.92
C ASN A 363 -17.76 9.41 8.87
N THR A 364 -17.57 10.68 9.22
CA THR A 364 -16.95 11.67 8.34
C THR A 364 -15.45 11.78 8.58
N ALA A 365 -14.67 11.94 7.51
CA ALA A 365 -13.24 12.17 7.63
C ALA A 365 -12.70 13.07 6.51
N LEU A 366 -11.70 13.88 6.85
CA LEU A 366 -10.90 14.64 5.91
C LEU A 366 -9.43 14.28 6.11
N VAL A 367 -8.73 14.02 5.00
CA VAL A 367 -7.30 13.72 5.03
C VAL A 367 -6.57 14.68 4.12
N ALA A 368 -5.56 15.38 4.64
CA ALA A 368 -4.77 16.36 3.90
C ALA A 368 -3.31 15.91 3.77
N LYS A 369 -2.70 16.19 2.62
CA LYS A 369 -1.32 15.82 2.28
C LYS A 369 -0.47 17.06 1.98
N GLY A 370 0.68 17.17 2.65
CA GLY A 370 1.79 18.02 2.27
C GLY A 370 2.80 17.21 1.45
N GLY A 371 3.99 17.01 2.00
CA GLY A 371 4.98 16.08 1.47
C GLY A 371 5.81 16.66 0.32
N ASN A 372 6.32 15.77 -0.52
CA ASN A 372 7.10 16.12 -1.70
C ASN A 372 6.91 15.15 -2.87
N ASN A 373 7.15 15.63 -4.09
CA ASN A 373 6.92 14.88 -5.32
C ASN A 373 8.05 13.90 -5.70
N ASP A 374 8.72 13.31 -4.71
CA ASP A 374 9.80 12.31 -4.85
C ASP A 374 9.74 11.27 -3.74
N GLU A 375 8.59 11.20 -3.05
CA GLU A 375 8.26 10.09 -2.16
C GLU A 375 8.24 8.77 -2.98
N PRO A 376 8.56 7.61 -2.40
CA PRO A 376 8.53 6.39 -3.18
C PRO A 376 7.08 6.04 -3.55
N HIS A 377 6.86 5.61 -4.80
CA HIS A 377 5.51 5.35 -5.34
C HIS A 377 4.55 6.57 -5.36
N ASN A 378 5.09 7.78 -5.32
CA ASN A 378 4.29 9.00 -5.23
C ASN A 378 3.53 9.40 -6.50
N HIS A 379 2.68 10.40 -6.29
CA HIS A 379 2.05 11.24 -7.30
C HIS A 379 2.52 12.70 -7.14
N ASN A 380 2.15 13.57 -8.08
CA ASN A 380 2.42 15.02 -7.99
C ASN A 380 1.22 15.74 -7.34
N ASP A 381 1.11 15.64 -6.02
CA ASP A 381 -0.14 15.87 -5.26
C ASP A 381 0.03 16.73 -3.99
N VAL A 382 1.12 17.50 -3.87
CA VAL A 382 1.37 18.34 -2.68
C VAL A 382 0.22 19.33 -2.48
N GLY A 383 -0.37 19.34 -1.29
CA GLY A 383 -1.51 20.19 -0.94
C GLY A 383 -2.87 19.57 -1.24
N SER A 384 -2.92 18.33 -1.77
CA SER A 384 -4.15 17.57 -1.98
C SER A 384 -4.85 17.21 -0.66
N PHE A 385 -6.13 16.89 -0.76
CA PHE A 385 -6.93 16.33 0.32
C PHE A 385 -7.99 15.37 -0.23
N LEU A 386 -8.56 14.52 0.62
CA LEU A 386 -9.72 13.68 0.30
C LEU A 386 -10.78 13.82 1.40
N TYR A 387 -12.03 13.46 1.07
CA TYR A 387 -13.15 13.54 2.01
C TYR A 387 -14.03 12.30 1.93
N LEU A 388 -14.28 11.72 3.10
CA LEU A 388 -15.08 10.53 3.30
C LEU A 388 -16.31 10.84 4.13
N ALA A 389 -17.45 10.23 3.80
CA ALA A 389 -18.66 10.25 4.60
C ALA A 389 -19.36 8.89 4.53
N ASP A 390 -19.50 8.22 5.68
CA ASP A 390 -20.21 6.95 5.83
C ASP A 390 -19.87 5.89 4.78
N GLY A 391 -18.59 5.69 4.45
CA GLY A 391 -18.19 4.72 3.41
C GLY A 391 -18.13 5.25 1.98
N GLU A 392 -18.44 6.52 1.75
CA GLU A 392 -18.36 7.16 0.43
C GLU A 392 -17.15 8.10 0.37
N ALA A 393 -16.30 7.92 -0.66
CA ALA A 393 -15.20 8.85 -0.92
C ALA A 393 -15.69 9.95 -1.87
N LEU A 394 -16.38 10.97 -1.34
CA LEU A 394 -17.05 11.99 -2.16
C LEU A 394 -16.03 12.90 -2.87
N LEU A 395 -14.86 13.13 -2.26
CA LEU A 395 -13.67 13.67 -2.91
C LEU A 395 -12.55 12.64 -2.76
N GLU A 396 -11.96 12.25 -3.89
CA GLU A 396 -11.11 11.07 -3.94
C GLU A 396 -9.64 11.43 -4.12
N ASP A 397 -8.78 10.58 -3.58
CA ASP A 397 -7.48 10.32 -4.19
C ASP A 397 -7.59 8.98 -4.91
N LEU A 398 -7.28 8.97 -6.21
CA LEU A 398 -7.58 7.82 -7.08
C LEU A 398 -6.71 6.60 -6.78
N GLY A 399 -5.55 6.80 -6.12
CA GLY A 399 -4.59 5.75 -5.87
C GLY A 399 -3.91 5.24 -7.16
N SER A 400 -3.59 3.95 -7.17
CA SER A 400 -2.84 3.33 -8.27
C SER A 400 -3.61 3.25 -9.59
N GLY A 401 -2.93 3.56 -10.69
CA GLY A 401 -3.36 3.18 -12.03
C GLY A 401 -2.83 1.80 -12.45
N GLU A 402 -3.03 1.43 -13.71
CA GLU A 402 -2.45 0.20 -14.29
C GLU A 402 -0.92 0.25 -14.30
N TYR A 403 -0.30 -0.80 -13.77
CA TYR A 403 1.14 -0.98 -13.72
C TYR A 403 1.71 -1.41 -15.08
N THR A 404 2.07 -0.42 -15.88
CA THR A 404 2.72 -0.59 -17.19
C THR A 404 4.19 -0.16 -17.15
N LYS A 405 4.95 -0.45 -18.21
CA LYS A 405 6.31 0.09 -18.38
C LYS A 405 6.34 1.63 -18.30
N LYS A 406 5.29 2.30 -18.80
CA LYS A 406 5.11 3.76 -18.70
C LYS A 406 4.96 4.22 -17.25
N TYR A 407 4.25 3.45 -16.43
CA TYR A 407 4.04 3.73 -15.01
C TYR A 407 5.35 3.78 -14.21
N PHE A 408 6.33 2.98 -14.61
CA PHE A 408 7.66 2.89 -13.98
C PHE A 408 8.77 3.61 -14.77
N SER A 409 8.41 4.54 -15.66
CA SER A 409 9.35 5.40 -16.39
C SER A 409 9.17 6.87 -16.04
N ASP A 410 10.01 7.75 -16.60
CA ASP A 410 9.86 9.20 -16.46
C ASP A 410 8.54 9.75 -17.05
N GLU A 411 7.83 8.93 -17.84
CA GLU A 411 6.50 9.25 -18.40
C GLU A 411 5.36 8.96 -17.40
N ARG A 412 5.66 8.50 -16.19
CA ARG A 412 4.69 8.21 -15.12
C ARG A 412 3.69 9.34 -14.94
N TYR A 413 4.17 10.58 -14.91
CA TYR A 413 3.38 11.79 -14.65
C TYR A 413 2.57 12.30 -15.85
N GLU A 414 2.48 11.52 -16.92
CA GLU A 414 1.48 11.70 -17.97
C GLU A 414 0.18 10.95 -17.67
N ILE A 415 0.22 9.95 -16.78
CA ILE A 415 -0.93 9.16 -16.37
C ILE A 415 -1.81 10.01 -15.44
N PHE A 416 -3.13 9.90 -15.60
CA PHE A 416 -4.07 10.81 -14.96
C PHE A 416 -4.00 10.80 -13.43
N CYS A 417 -3.92 9.63 -12.80
CA CYS A 417 -3.90 9.50 -11.35
C CYS A 417 -2.59 9.93 -10.68
N THR A 418 -1.49 10.09 -11.43
CA THR A 418 -0.18 10.41 -10.86
C THR A 418 0.20 11.89 -11.00
N ARG A 419 -0.60 12.69 -11.72
CA ARG A 419 -0.33 14.11 -12.01
C ARG A 419 -1.32 15.02 -11.27
N GLY A 420 -0.93 16.28 -11.03
CA GLY A 420 -1.72 17.24 -10.23
C GLY A 420 -3.20 17.36 -10.60
N LYS A 421 -3.55 17.36 -11.90
CA LYS A 421 -4.96 17.35 -12.38
C LYS A 421 -5.81 16.19 -11.86
N GLY A 422 -5.18 15.08 -11.49
CA GLY A 422 -5.81 13.92 -10.88
C GLY A 422 -6.10 14.06 -9.39
N HIS A 423 -5.77 15.20 -8.75
CA HIS A 423 -5.89 15.41 -7.31
C HIS A 423 -6.68 16.68 -6.95
N ASN A 424 -7.10 16.79 -5.69
CA ASN A 424 -7.92 17.90 -5.17
C ASN A 424 -7.04 19.09 -4.75
N MET A 425 -6.45 19.80 -5.72
CA MET A 425 -5.49 20.89 -5.49
C MET A 425 -5.51 21.92 -6.63
N PRO A 426 -5.13 23.20 -6.43
CA PRO A 426 -5.23 24.20 -7.49
C PRO A 426 -4.29 23.90 -8.68
N ILE A 427 -4.63 24.35 -9.87
CA ILE A 427 -3.76 24.32 -11.06
C ILE A 427 -3.33 25.75 -11.38
N ILE A 428 -2.02 26.01 -11.32
CA ILE A 428 -1.44 27.35 -11.41
C ILE A 428 -0.61 27.47 -12.69
N GLY A 429 -0.77 28.57 -13.43
CA GLY A 429 -0.07 28.78 -14.70
C GLY A 429 -0.48 27.82 -15.81
N GLY A 430 -1.57 27.06 -15.63
CA GLY A 430 -2.03 26.04 -16.57
C GLY A 430 -1.17 24.77 -16.63
N VAL A 431 -0.26 24.56 -15.67
CA VAL A 431 0.64 23.42 -15.60
C VAL A 431 0.41 22.58 -14.33
N ASP A 432 0.73 21.30 -14.39
CA ASP A 432 0.80 20.45 -13.19
C ASP A 432 2.04 20.78 -12.36
N GLN A 433 2.00 20.38 -11.08
CA GLN A 433 3.21 20.27 -10.27
C GLN A 433 4.25 19.37 -10.94
N LYS A 434 5.52 19.59 -10.59
CA LYS A 434 6.65 18.84 -11.15
C LYS A 434 7.11 17.75 -10.18
N ALA A 435 7.69 16.70 -10.75
CA ALA A 435 8.30 15.60 -10.01
C ALA A 435 9.71 15.96 -9.48
N GLY A 436 10.06 15.44 -8.31
CA GLY A 436 11.35 15.58 -7.64
C GLY A 436 11.27 16.28 -6.28
N SER A 437 12.19 15.96 -5.38
CA SER A 437 12.13 16.32 -3.94
C SER A 437 12.21 17.82 -3.66
N LYS A 438 12.67 18.61 -4.64
CA LYS A 438 12.64 20.07 -4.55
C LYS A 438 11.21 20.64 -4.66
N TYR A 439 10.29 19.91 -5.29
CA TYR A 439 8.88 20.26 -5.44
C TYR A 439 8.12 19.65 -4.27
N ARG A 440 7.86 20.49 -3.26
CA ARG A 440 7.41 20.06 -1.93
C ARG A 440 6.59 21.14 -1.23
N ALA A 441 5.97 20.78 -0.12
CA ALA A 441 5.39 21.76 0.78
C ALA A 441 6.50 22.65 1.40
N ASP A 442 6.25 23.96 1.41
CA ASP A 442 7.03 24.96 2.11
C ASP A 442 6.83 24.89 3.62
N ALA A 443 5.59 24.64 4.04
CA ALA A 443 5.19 24.49 5.44
C ALA A 443 3.95 23.59 5.54
N PHE A 444 3.89 22.82 6.62
CA PHE A 444 2.72 22.01 6.99
C PHE A 444 2.50 22.20 8.49
N GLU A 445 1.48 22.97 8.84
CA GLU A 445 1.26 23.43 10.21
C GLU A 445 -0.14 23.09 10.68
N ARG A 446 -0.25 22.66 11.94
CA ARG A 446 -1.51 22.57 12.65
C ARG A 446 -1.74 23.87 13.43
N LYS A 447 -2.78 24.63 13.07
CA LYS A 447 -3.13 25.91 13.74
C LYS A 447 -3.87 25.67 15.04
N ASP A 448 -4.77 24.70 15.05
CA ASP A 448 -5.55 24.27 16.22
C ASP A 448 -5.97 22.81 16.07
N GLU A 449 -6.94 22.34 16.86
CA GLU A 449 -7.34 20.93 16.83
C GLU A 449 -7.85 20.46 15.45
N ASN A 450 -8.45 21.38 14.69
CA ASN A 450 -9.31 21.12 13.53
C ASN A 450 -8.84 21.85 12.26
N THR A 451 -7.84 22.72 12.37
CA THR A 451 -7.34 23.56 11.28
C THR A 451 -5.89 23.25 10.91
N ILE A 452 -5.66 22.98 9.63
CA ILE A 452 -4.34 22.79 9.04
C ILE A 452 -4.04 23.88 8.02
N LEU A 453 -2.76 24.22 7.91
CA LEU A 453 -2.22 25.18 6.96
C LEU A 453 -1.11 24.51 6.15
N ILE A 454 -1.22 24.57 4.83
CA ILE A 454 -0.23 24.05 3.89
C ILE A 454 0.25 25.21 3.04
N SER A 455 1.55 25.49 3.04
CA SER A 455 2.19 26.34 2.03
C SER A 455 2.95 25.44 1.07
N PHE A 456 2.76 25.60 -0.25
CA PHE A 456 3.25 24.64 -1.25
C PHE A 456 3.52 25.29 -2.62
N ALA A 457 3.93 26.56 -2.63
CA ALA A 457 4.33 27.25 -3.85
C ALA A 457 5.50 26.53 -4.55
N LYS A 458 6.43 25.98 -3.76
CA LYS A 458 7.59 25.23 -4.30
C LYS A 458 7.23 24.00 -5.11
N ALA A 459 6.00 23.47 -5.00
CA ALA A 459 5.58 22.33 -5.80
C ALA A 459 5.36 22.70 -7.28
N TYR A 460 5.21 23.98 -7.59
CA TYR A 460 5.02 24.50 -8.95
C TYR A 460 6.32 25.11 -9.51
N ASP A 461 6.53 24.94 -10.81
CA ASP A 461 7.61 25.59 -11.57
C ASP A 461 7.02 26.65 -12.49
N VAL A 462 6.44 27.70 -11.89
CA VAL A 462 5.73 28.77 -12.59
C VAL A 462 6.35 30.12 -12.22
N SER A 463 6.80 30.86 -13.22
CA SER A 463 7.28 32.23 -13.02
C SER A 463 6.14 33.15 -12.63
N GLY A 464 6.40 34.09 -11.73
CA GLY A 464 5.37 35.03 -11.26
C GLY A 464 4.47 34.47 -10.16
N VAL A 465 4.78 33.32 -9.55
CA VAL A 465 4.09 32.78 -8.36
C VAL A 465 5.00 32.92 -7.15
N ASP A 466 4.51 33.61 -6.12
CA ASP A 466 5.25 33.83 -4.87
C ASP A 466 4.73 32.93 -3.74
N THR A 467 3.41 32.87 -3.57
CA THR A 467 2.76 32.16 -2.47
C THR A 467 1.62 31.29 -3.00
N VAL A 468 1.51 30.08 -2.44
CA VAL A 468 0.36 29.18 -2.59
C VAL A 468 0.09 28.62 -1.22
N LEU A 469 -1.02 29.05 -0.62
CA LEU A 469 -1.37 28.75 0.76
C LEU A 469 -2.78 28.17 0.83
N ARG A 470 -2.92 27.00 1.47
CA ARG A 470 -4.18 26.33 1.73
C ARG A 470 -4.44 26.23 3.21
N GLU A 471 -5.58 26.74 3.67
CA GLU A 471 -6.11 26.52 5.02
C GLU A 471 -7.33 25.60 4.95
N ILE A 472 -7.32 24.49 5.69
CA ILE A 472 -8.47 23.59 5.81
C ILE A 472 -8.94 23.58 7.26
N SER A 473 -10.20 23.91 7.52
CA SER A 473 -10.84 23.83 8.84
C SER A 473 -12.00 22.83 8.80
N PHE A 474 -11.94 21.79 9.62
CA PHE A 474 -12.92 20.69 9.68
C PHE A 474 -13.80 20.78 10.94
N GLU A 475 -15.12 20.74 10.77
CA GLU A 475 -16.08 20.72 11.88
C GLU A 475 -16.50 19.28 12.20
N LYS A 476 -15.89 18.70 13.24
CA LYS A 476 -16.08 17.30 13.65
C LYS A 476 -17.52 16.94 13.92
N GLU A 477 -18.34 17.85 14.43
CA GLU A 477 -19.73 17.55 14.81
C GLU A 477 -20.66 17.38 13.61
N THR A 478 -20.34 18.02 12.48
CA THR A 478 -21.21 18.04 11.29
C THR A 478 -20.56 17.39 10.07
N GLY A 479 -19.26 17.13 10.13
CA GLY A 479 -18.44 16.70 8.99
C GLY A 479 -18.26 17.78 7.91
N SER A 480 -18.74 19.01 8.13
CA SER A 480 -18.54 20.13 7.21
C SER A 480 -17.12 20.67 7.30
N PHE A 481 -16.64 21.32 6.24
CA PHE A 481 -15.31 21.92 6.25
C PHE A 481 -15.21 23.12 5.33
N THR A 482 -14.18 23.93 5.55
CA THR A 482 -13.82 25.06 4.69
C THR A 482 -12.42 24.83 4.15
N VAL A 483 -12.23 25.08 2.86
CA VAL A 483 -10.91 25.20 2.24
C VAL A 483 -10.74 26.65 1.78
N ARG A 484 -9.62 27.27 2.14
CA ARG A 484 -9.23 28.61 1.67
C ARG A 484 -7.90 28.49 0.96
N ASP A 485 -7.91 28.79 -0.32
CA ASP A 485 -6.71 28.88 -1.13
C ASP A 485 -6.39 30.36 -1.36
N HIS A 486 -5.16 30.74 -1.07
CA HIS A 486 -4.61 32.08 -1.27
C HIS A 486 -3.36 31.95 -2.13
N VAL A 487 -3.44 32.47 -3.35
CA VAL A 487 -2.33 32.46 -4.31
C VAL A 487 -1.89 33.91 -4.55
N VAL A 488 -0.60 34.19 -4.34
CA VAL A 488 0.01 35.46 -4.71
C VAL A 488 0.77 35.24 -6.01
N CYS A 489 0.29 35.85 -7.10
CA CYS A 489 0.91 35.73 -8.41
C CYS A 489 0.69 36.96 -9.31
N ASP A 490 1.46 37.02 -10.39
CA ASP A 490 1.27 38.00 -11.46
C ASP A 490 -0.14 37.83 -12.08
N ALA A 491 -0.78 38.95 -12.44
CA ALA A 491 -2.19 38.96 -12.84
C ALA A 491 -2.50 38.20 -14.15
N ASP A 492 -1.48 37.83 -14.93
CA ASP A 492 -1.61 37.02 -16.15
C ASP A 492 -1.34 35.53 -15.91
N VAL A 493 -0.97 35.12 -14.69
CA VAL A 493 -0.83 33.71 -14.31
C VAL A 493 -2.22 33.15 -13.99
N PRO A 494 -2.79 32.25 -14.81
CA PRO A 494 -4.11 31.72 -14.52
C PRO A 494 -4.09 30.77 -13.32
N VAL A 495 -5.10 30.87 -12.46
CA VAL A 495 -5.28 29.99 -11.29
C VAL A 495 -6.63 29.30 -11.42
N PHE A 496 -6.65 27.99 -11.26
CA PHE A 496 -7.87 27.19 -11.28
C PHE A 496 -7.98 26.37 -10.01
N GLU A 497 -9.17 26.30 -9.44
CA GLU A 497 -9.46 25.21 -8.51
C GLU A 497 -9.68 23.91 -9.30
N ASN A 498 -9.32 22.78 -8.69
CA ASN A 498 -9.47 21.46 -9.27
C ASN A 498 -9.84 20.44 -8.20
N LEU A 499 -10.91 19.70 -8.45
CA LEU A 499 -11.41 18.63 -7.59
C LEU A 499 -11.74 17.40 -8.45
N VAL A 500 -11.59 16.21 -7.88
CA VAL A 500 -11.81 14.93 -8.56
C VAL A 500 -12.79 14.04 -7.80
N THR A 501 -13.67 13.38 -8.55
CA THR A 501 -14.65 12.44 -8.01
C THR A 501 -15.15 11.49 -9.09
N ARG A 502 -15.41 10.23 -8.74
CA ARG A 502 -16.11 9.26 -9.61
C ARG A 502 -17.62 9.46 -9.59
N TYR A 503 -18.14 10.20 -8.60
CA TYR A 503 -19.57 10.42 -8.44
C TYR A 503 -20.12 11.44 -9.46
N PRO A 504 -21.41 11.31 -9.86
CA PRO A 504 -22.07 12.31 -10.69
C PRO A 504 -22.02 13.71 -10.08
N VAL A 505 -21.89 14.73 -10.93
CA VAL A 505 -21.75 16.13 -10.51
C VAL A 505 -22.83 16.99 -11.15
N THR A 506 -23.43 17.89 -10.38
CA THR A 506 -24.31 18.95 -10.89
C THR A 506 -23.77 20.32 -10.53
N VAL A 507 -23.81 21.25 -11.49
CA VAL A 507 -23.43 22.65 -11.30
C VAL A 507 -24.69 23.51 -11.25
N HIS A 508 -24.79 24.33 -10.22
CA HIS A 508 -25.84 25.34 -10.06
C HIS A 508 -25.21 26.72 -10.06
N THR A 509 -25.55 27.52 -11.07
CA THR A 509 -25.17 28.93 -11.13
C THR A 509 -26.32 29.77 -10.55
N GLY A 510 -26.11 30.37 -9.38
CA GLY A 510 -27.11 31.25 -8.77
C GLY A 510 -27.28 32.57 -9.53
N GLN A 511 -28.44 33.22 -9.37
CA GLN A 511 -28.66 34.59 -9.87
C GLN A 511 -27.75 35.63 -9.17
N ASP A 512 -27.20 35.28 -8.00
CA ASP A 512 -26.33 36.14 -7.17
C ASP A 512 -24.84 35.73 -7.23
N HIS A 513 -24.36 35.11 -8.32
CA HIS A 513 -22.97 34.61 -8.46
C HIS A 513 -22.48 33.62 -7.38
N LYS A 514 -23.37 33.11 -6.52
CA LYS A 514 -23.09 32.00 -5.60
C LYS A 514 -23.14 30.69 -6.37
N ASN A 515 -21.99 30.28 -6.89
CA ASN A 515 -21.84 29.00 -7.56
C ASN A 515 -21.93 27.88 -6.51
N LYS A 516 -22.68 26.84 -6.86
CA LYS A 516 -22.75 25.60 -6.08
C LYS A 516 -22.45 24.42 -6.98
N VAL A 517 -21.63 23.52 -6.49
CA VAL A 517 -21.38 22.21 -7.08
C VAL A 517 -21.94 21.17 -6.13
N VAL A 518 -22.65 20.18 -6.65
CA VAL A 518 -23.17 19.06 -5.87
C VAL A 518 -22.60 17.78 -6.42
N ILE A 519 -21.88 17.04 -5.58
CA ILE A 519 -21.41 15.68 -5.85
C ILE A 519 -22.45 14.72 -5.28
N HIS A 520 -22.99 13.83 -6.10
CA HIS A 520 -24.07 12.92 -5.75
C HIS A 520 -23.52 11.54 -5.42
N GLY A 521 -23.24 11.31 -4.13
CA GLY A 521 -23.02 9.98 -3.57
C GLY A 521 -24.27 9.10 -3.66
N GLU A 522 -24.12 7.82 -3.32
CA GLU A 522 -25.23 6.87 -3.18
C GLU A 522 -26.06 7.17 -1.92
N ARG A 523 -25.40 7.58 -0.83
CA ARG A 523 -26.02 7.91 0.47
C ARG A 523 -26.05 9.40 0.75
N HIS A 524 -25.00 10.12 0.36
CA HIS A 524 -24.84 11.53 0.66
C HIS A 524 -24.74 12.40 -0.59
N LYS A 525 -25.06 13.68 -0.44
CA LYS A 525 -24.72 14.70 -1.42
C LYS A 525 -23.78 15.70 -0.78
N LEU A 526 -22.58 15.85 -1.33
CA LEU A 526 -21.64 16.88 -0.90
C LEU A 526 -21.92 18.16 -1.68
N VAL A 527 -22.32 19.21 -0.97
CA VAL A 527 -22.50 20.54 -1.53
C VAL A 527 -21.24 21.36 -1.31
N ILE A 528 -20.71 21.92 -2.39
CA ILE A 528 -19.55 22.80 -2.43
C ILE A 528 -20.05 24.18 -2.84
N ALA A 529 -20.02 25.14 -1.91
CA ALA A 529 -20.41 26.51 -2.15
C ALA A 529 -19.18 27.43 -2.14
N PHE A 530 -19.05 28.29 -3.14
CA PHE A 530 -17.93 29.23 -3.26
C PHE A 530 -18.39 30.58 -3.83
N GLY A 531 -17.57 31.61 -3.60
CA GLY A 531 -17.90 33.02 -3.83
C GLY A 531 -17.83 33.51 -5.29
N GLU A 532 -18.00 34.83 -5.45
CA GLU A 532 -18.24 35.50 -6.74
C GLU A 532 -16.99 35.70 -7.62
N ALA A 533 -15.78 35.61 -7.06
CA ALA A 533 -14.51 35.71 -7.79
C ALA A 533 -14.15 34.38 -8.50
N ALA A 534 -15.12 33.77 -9.17
CA ALA A 534 -14.97 32.49 -9.84
C ALA A 534 -15.51 32.59 -11.28
N GLY A 535 -14.76 32.01 -12.21
CA GLY A 535 -15.19 31.78 -13.57
C GLY A 535 -16.29 30.70 -13.67
N ALA A 536 -16.63 30.33 -14.90
CA ALA A 536 -17.59 29.25 -15.14
C ALA A 536 -17.02 27.92 -14.64
N VAL A 537 -17.86 27.14 -13.95
CA VAL A 537 -17.51 25.79 -13.50
C VAL A 537 -17.59 24.84 -14.68
N LEU A 538 -16.50 24.12 -14.92
CA LEU A 538 -16.40 23.05 -15.90
C LEU A 538 -16.34 21.70 -15.19
N VAL A 539 -17.12 20.75 -15.69
CA VAL A 539 -17.02 19.33 -15.31
C VAL A 539 -16.58 18.55 -16.54
N THR A 540 -15.34 18.04 -16.50
CA THR A 540 -14.76 17.25 -17.58
C THR A 540 -14.73 15.78 -17.17
N LYS A 541 -15.06 14.88 -18.10
CA LYS A 541 -14.85 13.44 -17.92
C LYS A 541 -13.45 13.08 -18.40
N GLU A 542 -12.56 12.81 -17.47
CA GLU A 542 -11.17 12.44 -17.75
C GLU A 542 -11.08 10.91 -17.86
N PRO A 543 -10.44 10.37 -18.91
CA PRO A 543 -10.19 8.94 -19.02
C PRO A 543 -9.12 8.50 -18.02
N HIS A 544 -9.37 7.39 -17.36
CA HIS A 544 -8.47 6.78 -16.39
C HIS A 544 -8.50 5.26 -16.55
N VAL A 545 -7.35 4.60 -16.37
CA VAL A 545 -7.29 3.14 -16.29
C VAL A 545 -6.89 2.80 -14.86
N ASN A 546 -7.77 2.10 -14.16
CA ASN A 546 -7.55 1.73 -12.76
C ASN A 546 -6.51 0.62 -12.62
N HIS A 547 -6.18 0.26 -11.39
CA HIS A 547 -5.16 -0.76 -11.10
C HIS A 547 -5.48 -2.14 -11.69
N GLU A 548 -6.75 -2.49 -11.81
CA GLU A 548 -7.27 -3.70 -12.46
C GLU A 548 -7.24 -3.66 -14.00
N ALA A 549 -6.62 -2.65 -14.61
CA ALA A 549 -6.60 -2.43 -16.05
C ALA A 549 -8.00 -2.23 -16.67
N GLN A 550 -8.91 -1.61 -15.92
CA GLN A 550 -10.26 -1.28 -16.38
C GLN A 550 -10.39 0.21 -16.69
N ASP A 551 -11.00 0.52 -17.83
CA ASP A 551 -11.30 1.89 -18.24
C ASP A 551 -12.40 2.51 -17.37
N GLU A 552 -12.13 3.69 -16.85
CA GLU A 552 -13.03 4.51 -16.05
C GLU A 552 -13.10 5.95 -16.59
N LEU A 553 -14.20 6.63 -16.28
CA LEU A 553 -14.34 8.06 -16.50
C LEU A 553 -14.47 8.75 -15.15
N VAL A 554 -13.50 9.60 -14.82
CA VAL A 554 -13.47 10.37 -13.57
C VAL A 554 -13.95 11.79 -13.86
N ASN A 555 -14.81 12.34 -13.01
CA ASN A 555 -15.22 13.72 -13.12
C ASN A 555 -14.16 14.63 -12.50
N ARG A 556 -13.60 15.52 -13.32
CA ARG A 556 -12.75 16.62 -12.88
C ARG A 556 -13.54 17.91 -12.90
N ILE A 557 -13.69 18.51 -11.73
CA ILE A 557 -14.43 19.75 -11.51
C ILE A 557 -13.42 20.87 -11.40
N SER A 558 -13.56 21.92 -12.22
CA SER A 558 -12.60 23.02 -12.23
C SER A 558 -13.26 24.34 -12.57
N TRP A 559 -12.76 25.42 -11.97
CA TRP A 559 -13.17 26.79 -12.29
C TRP A 559 -11.99 27.73 -12.12
N GLU A 560 -11.96 28.79 -12.92
CA GLU A 560 -10.95 29.85 -12.80
C GLU A 560 -11.19 30.67 -11.53
N VAL A 561 -10.13 31.00 -10.81
CA VAL A 561 -10.13 31.95 -9.71
C VAL A 561 -9.82 33.33 -10.27
N LEU A 562 -10.75 34.27 -10.15
CA LEU A 562 -10.61 35.61 -10.68
C LEU A 562 -9.69 36.44 -9.78
N HIS A 563 -8.70 37.08 -10.39
CA HIS A 563 -7.71 37.88 -9.68
C HIS A 563 -8.31 39.16 -9.10
N ASN A 564 -7.84 39.52 -7.91
CA ASN A 564 -7.97 40.86 -7.34
C ASN A 564 -6.56 41.39 -7.07
N GLU A 565 -6.09 42.30 -7.93
CA GLU A 565 -4.69 42.75 -7.96
C GLU A 565 -3.71 41.58 -8.18
N GLN A 566 -2.80 41.31 -7.23
CA GLN A 566 -1.83 40.21 -7.29
C GLN A 566 -2.29 38.95 -6.52
N ASN A 567 -3.56 38.90 -6.12
CA ASN A 567 -4.10 37.79 -5.34
C ASN A 567 -5.18 37.05 -6.12
N ALA A 568 -5.12 35.72 -6.09
CA ALA A 568 -6.18 34.82 -6.51
C ALA A 568 -6.64 34.03 -5.26
N ASP A 569 -7.72 34.52 -4.64
CA ASP A 569 -8.27 33.98 -3.40
C ASP A 569 -9.54 33.17 -3.69
N CYS A 570 -9.56 31.91 -3.26
CA CYS A 570 -10.75 31.08 -3.29
C CYS A 570 -11.13 30.61 -1.89
N LYS A 571 -12.42 30.69 -1.57
CA LYS A 571 -12.99 30.12 -0.35
C LYS A 571 -14.14 29.20 -0.69
N MET A 572 -13.96 27.93 -0.36
CA MET A 572 -14.91 26.86 -0.58
C MET A 572 -15.47 26.36 0.75
N TYR A 573 -16.78 26.19 0.80
CA TYR A 573 -17.51 25.63 1.94
C TYR A 573 -18.15 24.31 1.53
N PHE A 574 -17.82 23.25 2.26
CA PHE A 574 -18.23 21.89 1.98
C PHE A 574 -19.16 21.39 3.10
N TYR A 575 -20.33 20.88 2.75
CA TYR A 575 -21.27 20.31 3.71
C TYR A 575 -22.15 19.25 3.05
N LEU A 576 -22.58 18.27 3.85
CA LEU A 576 -23.53 17.27 3.41
C LEU A 576 -24.94 17.88 3.37
N GLU A 577 -25.66 17.69 2.27
CA GLU A 577 -27.08 18.06 2.19
C GLU A 577 -27.87 17.24 3.22
N GLN A 578 -28.62 17.92 4.09
CA GLN A 578 -29.52 17.24 5.01
C GLN A 578 -30.60 16.52 4.18
N PRO A 579 -30.91 15.24 4.45
CA PRO A 579 -32.02 14.58 3.77
C PRO A 579 -33.30 15.39 4.03
N ASP A 580 -34.08 15.62 2.96
CA ASP A 580 -35.39 16.27 3.06
C ASP A 580 -36.21 15.52 4.12
N LYS A 581 -36.52 16.18 5.25
CA LYS A 581 -37.27 15.60 6.36
C LYS A 581 -38.74 15.42 6.05
#